data_AF-A0A9P8LBM1-F1
#
_entry.id   AF-A0A9P8LBM1-F1
#
_cell.length_a   1.000
_cell.length_b   1.000
_cell.length_c   1.000
_cell.angle_alpha   90.00
_cell.angle_beta   90.00
_cell.angle_gamma   90.00
#
_symmetry.space_group_name_H-M   'P 1'
#
loop_
_entity.id
_entity.type
_entity.pdbx_description
1 polymer ?
#
loop_
_entity_poly.entity_id
_entity_poly.type
_entity_poly.pdbx_seq_one_letter_code
_entity_poly.pdbx_strand_id
1 'polypeptide(L)'
;MDFFGRDGMSLDSTLHEKQRASCLTNTHTQSHLPHSGALIYTNYVYQTYIVGVFQPFPPEVAKPLRRALYYTNISLSPKEALKYYKQALAIADEIGMDPFSDEILGVKIQVAALMEKIQQYEKAIEVLEIVRNDCLKWIEFLGSKPGNEGKRTRVLGKTVAISVKLGDLYANCYVQDKETAEERLVWAVETALKEKKRREEEGVKEGEGDWMTDEEFGGALESLGHHYEEKDQHYLAAPLFLQSLAFAPTNTCHAVVL
;
A
#
# COMPACT_ATOMS: atom_id res chain seq x y z
N MET A 1 13.29 15.93 4.05
CA MET A 1 12.86 15.12 2.88
C MET A 1 11.57 15.76 2.38
N ASP A 2 11.64 16.52 1.29
CA ASP A 2 10.47 17.28 0.81
C ASP A 2 9.48 16.36 0.10
N PHE A 3 8.58 15.74 0.87
CA PHE A 3 7.48 14.90 0.39
C PHE A 3 6.57 15.60 -0.64
N PHE A 4 6.64 16.93 -0.76
CA PHE A 4 5.84 17.74 -1.68
C PHE A 4 6.67 18.65 -2.61
N GLY A 5 8.00 18.49 -2.66
CA GLY A 5 8.92 19.56 -3.07
C GLY A 5 9.36 19.66 -4.52
N ARG A 6 8.90 18.83 -5.46
CA ARG A 6 9.43 18.91 -6.84
C ARG A 6 8.50 19.39 -7.94
N ASP A 7 7.19 19.19 -7.86
CA ASP A 7 6.28 19.78 -8.83
C ASP A 7 4.94 20.11 -8.18
N GLY A 8 4.43 21.30 -8.48
CA GLY A 8 3.12 21.73 -8.02
C GLY A 8 2.09 20.70 -8.46
N MET A 9 1.46 20.04 -7.48
CA MET A 9 0.41 19.03 -7.62
C MET A 9 -0.81 19.65 -8.32
N SER A 10 -0.71 19.87 -9.63
CA SER A 10 -1.75 20.48 -10.47
C SER A 10 -2.76 19.40 -10.83
N LEU A 11 -4.03 19.63 -10.48
CA LEU A 11 -5.13 18.72 -10.80
C LEU A 11 -5.57 19.05 -12.22
N ASP A 12 -5.01 18.36 -13.21
CA ASP A 12 -5.41 18.48 -14.61
C ASP A 12 -6.65 17.61 -14.86
N SER A 13 -7.78 18.25 -15.18
CA SER A 13 -9.06 17.59 -15.43
C SER A 13 -9.15 16.92 -16.80
N THR A 14 -8.18 17.14 -17.70
CA THR A 14 -8.19 16.58 -19.06
C THR A 14 -7.67 15.14 -19.15
N LEU A 15 -6.92 14.67 -18.14
CA LEU A 15 -6.46 13.28 -18.03
C LEU A 15 -7.62 12.28 -17.87
N HIS A 16 -8.68 12.71 -17.16
CA HIS A 16 -9.81 11.87 -16.74
C HIS A 16 -10.62 11.30 -17.91
N GLU A 17 -10.77 12.07 -19.00
CA GLU A 17 -11.56 11.67 -20.17
C GLU A 17 -10.79 10.70 -21.08
N LYS A 18 -9.46 10.84 -21.18
CA LYS A 18 -8.58 9.90 -21.91
C LYS A 18 -8.44 8.57 -21.18
N GLN A 19 -8.35 8.58 -19.85
CA GLN A 19 -8.23 7.38 -19.03
C GLN A 19 -9.48 6.49 -19.10
N ARG A 20 -10.69 7.09 -19.13
CA ARG A 20 -11.96 6.35 -19.30
C ARG A 20 -12.08 5.63 -20.64
N ALA A 21 -11.55 6.20 -21.72
CA ALA A 21 -11.63 5.62 -23.06
C ALA A 21 -10.73 4.37 -23.22
N SER A 22 -9.53 4.37 -22.61
CA SER A 22 -8.57 3.26 -22.68
C SER A 22 -9.11 1.96 -22.05
N CYS A 23 -9.76 2.06 -20.89
CA CYS A 23 -10.29 0.89 -20.18
C CYS A 23 -11.51 0.27 -20.90
N LEU A 24 -12.26 1.06 -21.72
CA LEU A 24 -13.39 0.57 -22.53
C LEU A 24 -12.96 -0.07 -23.86
N THR A 25 -11.84 0.31 -24.46
CA THR A 25 -11.39 -0.28 -25.73
C THR A 25 -10.74 -1.65 -25.58
N ASN A 26 -10.30 -2.01 -24.36
CA ASN A 26 -9.65 -3.29 -24.08
C ASN A 26 -10.65 -4.43 -23.82
N THR A 27 -11.97 -4.15 -23.83
CA THR A 27 -13.02 -5.15 -23.56
C THR A 27 -13.38 -6.01 -24.78
N HIS A 28 -12.73 -5.83 -25.94
CA HIS A 28 -13.09 -6.53 -27.17
C HIS A 28 -12.42 -7.91 -27.36
N THR A 29 -11.49 -8.32 -26.50
CA THR A 29 -10.81 -9.63 -26.62
C THR A 29 -10.79 -10.51 -25.38
N GLN A 30 -11.34 -10.10 -24.24
CA GLN A 30 -11.41 -10.97 -23.05
C GLN A 30 -12.73 -10.79 -22.32
N SER A 31 -13.61 -11.79 -22.43
CA SER A 31 -14.83 -11.94 -21.63
C SER A 31 -14.53 -12.45 -20.22
N HIS A 32 -13.46 -11.98 -19.59
CA HIS A 32 -13.20 -12.23 -18.18
C HIS A 32 -13.86 -11.09 -17.40
N LEU A 33 -14.85 -11.46 -16.59
CA LEU A 33 -15.42 -10.58 -15.57
C LEU A 33 -14.28 -9.85 -14.85
N PRO A 34 -14.33 -8.52 -14.64
CA PRO A 34 -13.37 -7.86 -13.78
C PRO A 34 -13.55 -8.45 -12.38
N HIS A 35 -12.66 -9.38 -12.02
CA HIS A 35 -12.73 -10.17 -10.80
C HIS A 35 -12.66 -9.21 -9.62
N SER A 36 -13.84 -8.94 -9.08
CA SER A 36 -14.03 -8.00 -7.99
C SER A 36 -13.45 -8.54 -6.68
N GLY A 37 -13.02 -9.81 -6.62
CA GLY A 37 -12.53 -10.48 -5.40
C GLY A 37 -11.13 -10.07 -4.96
N ALA A 38 -10.15 -10.02 -5.88
CA ALA A 38 -8.79 -9.59 -5.59
C ALA A 38 -8.77 -8.14 -5.07
N LEU A 39 -9.55 -7.26 -5.73
CA LEU A 39 -9.75 -5.88 -5.32
C LEU A 39 -10.51 -5.72 -3.99
N ILE A 40 -11.15 -6.76 -3.44
CA ILE A 40 -11.84 -6.69 -2.14
C ILE A 40 -10.88 -7.04 -1.00
N TYR A 41 -9.99 -8.04 -1.16
CA TYR A 41 -9.10 -8.45 -0.07
C TYR A 41 -7.92 -7.49 0.13
N THR A 42 -7.19 -7.10 -0.93
CA THR A 42 -6.15 -6.07 -0.81
C THR A 42 -6.74 -4.74 -0.37
N ASN A 43 -7.98 -4.41 -0.77
CA ASN A 43 -8.67 -3.21 -0.29
C ASN A 43 -9.12 -3.36 1.18
N TYR A 44 -9.59 -4.52 1.63
CA TYR A 44 -9.95 -4.76 3.03
C TYR A 44 -8.72 -4.68 3.96
N VAL A 45 -7.60 -5.31 3.58
CA VAL A 45 -6.33 -5.21 4.30
C VAL A 45 -5.79 -3.76 4.23
N TYR A 46 -5.86 -3.09 3.09
CA TYR A 46 -5.52 -1.67 2.94
C TYR A 46 -6.35 -0.76 3.86
N GLN A 47 -7.67 -0.94 3.92
CA GLN A 47 -8.55 -0.17 4.81
C GLN A 47 -8.27 -0.47 6.28
N THR A 48 -8.02 -1.72 6.65
CA THR A 48 -7.86 -2.11 8.06
C THR A 48 -6.48 -1.74 8.61
N TYR A 49 -5.41 -1.97 7.85
CA TYR A 49 -4.01 -1.78 8.30
C TYR A 49 -3.43 -0.40 8.00
N ILE A 50 -4.02 0.34 7.04
CA ILE A 50 -3.52 1.65 6.63
C ILE A 50 -4.51 2.79 6.94
N VAL A 51 -5.82 2.52 6.87
CA VAL A 51 -6.88 3.48 7.23
C VAL A 51 -7.33 3.33 8.69
N GLY A 52 -6.77 2.38 9.46
CA GLY A 52 -6.82 2.31 10.93
C GLY A 52 -6.08 3.47 11.63
N VAL A 53 -6.20 4.68 11.08
CA VAL A 53 -5.73 5.95 11.62
C VAL A 53 -6.45 6.17 12.95
N PHE A 54 -5.81 6.90 13.88
CA PHE A 54 -6.33 7.36 15.17
C PHE A 54 -5.98 6.50 16.40
N GLN A 55 -4.68 6.22 16.57
CA GLN A 55 -4.06 6.45 17.88
C GLN A 55 -3.83 7.98 18.06
N PRO A 56 -3.78 8.53 19.29
CA PRO A 56 -4.07 9.95 19.53
C PRO A 56 -2.93 10.83 19.02
N PHE A 57 -3.06 11.31 17.79
CA PHE A 57 -2.26 12.41 17.28
C PHE A 57 -2.27 13.55 18.31
N PRO A 58 -1.12 14.23 18.52
CA PRO A 58 -1.11 15.46 19.27
C PRO A 58 -2.19 16.41 18.75
N PRO A 59 -2.87 17.18 19.63
CA PRO A 59 -4.00 18.01 19.25
C PRO A 59 -3.68 18.97 18.09
N GLU A 60 -2.43 19.42 18.01
CA GLU A 60 -1.89 20.28 16.95
C GLU A 60 -1.95 19.63 15.56
N VAL A 61 -1.61 18.34 15.45
CA VAL A 61 -1.64 17.59 14.18
C VAL A 61 -3.05 17.07 13.90
N ALA A 62 -3.80 16.72 14.94
CA ALA A 62 -5.15 16.17 14.80
C ALA A 62 -6.14 17.15 14.16
N LYS A 63 -6.04 18.46 14.48
CA LYS A 63 -6.95 19.48 13.96
C LYS A 63 -6.89 19.66 12.43
N PRO A 64 -5.72 19.86 11.78
CA PRO A 64 -5.63 19.90 10.32
C PRO A 64 -5.96 18.54 9.71
N LEU A 65 -5.55 17.42 10.33
CA LEU A 65 -5.86 16.08 9.80
C LEU A 65 -7.37 15.81 9.73
N ARG A 66 -8.13 16.18 10.76
CA ARG A 66 -9.61 16.08 10.73
C ARG A 66 -10.22 16.87 9.59
N ARG A 67 -9.69 18.07 9.29
CA ARG A 67 -10.14 18.87 8.14
C ARG A 67 -9.79 18.20 6.82
N ALA A 68 -8.58 17.65 6.69
CA ALA A 68 -8.17 16.90 5.50
C ALA A 68 -9.16 15.76 5.22
N LEU A 69 -9.49 14.98 6.24
CA LEU A 69 -10.43 13.85 6.14
C LEU A 69 -11.87 14.28 5.83
N TYR A 70 -12.32 15.41 6.38
CA TYR A 70 -13.60 16.00 6.01
C TYR A 70 -13.66 16.27 4.49
N TYR A 71 -12.61 16.86 3.93
CA TYR A 71 -12.52 17.13 2.49
C TYR A 71 -12.20 15.89 1.64
N THR A 72 -11.74 14.80 2.24
CA THR A 72 -11.55 13.51 1.55
C THR A 72 -12.84 12.70 1.50
N ASN A 73 -13.58 12.63 2.61
CA ASN A 73 -14.69 11.70 2.78
C ASN A 73 -16.09 12.32 2.69
N ILE A 74 -16.26 13.57 3.12
CA ILE A 74 -17.58 14.21 3.20
C ILE A 74 -17.78 15.18 2.03
N SER A 75 -16.89 16.17 1.90
CA SER A 75 -16.96 17.18 0.85
C SER A 75 -15.74 17.06 -0.05
N LEU A 76 -15.78 16.14 -1.03
CA LEU A 76 -14.63 15.81 -1.88
C LEU A 76 -14.04 17.06 -2.56
N SER A 77 -12.97 17.59 -1.97
CA SER A 77 -12.23 18.75 -2.45
C SER A 77 -10.75 18.44 -2.37
N PRO A 78 -10.15 17.93 -3.46
CA PRO A 78 -8.78 17.41 -3.42
C PRO A 78 -7.74 18.50 -3.11
N LYS A 79 -7.97 19.72 -3.59
CA LYS A 79 -7.09 20.88 -3.32
C LYS A 79 -7.05 21.23 -1.84
N GLU A 80 -8.22 21.33 -1.20
CA GLU A 80 -8.31 21.65 0.23
C GLU A 80 -7.81 20.47 1.08
N ALA A 81 -8.17 19.23 0.72
CA ALA A 81 -7.67 18.05 1.42
C ALA A 81 -6.14 18.01 1.43
N LEU A 82 -5.49 18.18 0.27
CA LEU A 82 -4.03 18.22 0.15
C LEU A 82 -3.40 19.35 0.96
N LYS A 83 -4.01 20.54 0.98
CA LYS A 83 -3.55 21.66 1.79
C LYS A 83 -3.53 21.30 3.28
N TYR A 84 -4.57 20.64 3.78
CA TYR A 84 -4.60 20.23 5.19
C TYR A 84 -3.69 19.05 5.50
N TYR A 85 -3.49 18.10 4.56
CA TYR A 85 -2.48 17.05 4.72
C TYR A 85 -1.06 17.62 4.80
N LYS A 86 -0.73 18.58 3.92
CA LYS A 86 0.54 19.34 3.96
C LYS A 86 0.76 20.01 5.30
N GLN A 87 -0.26 20.71 5.81
CA GLN A 87 -0.20 21.37 7.11
C GLN A 87 0.00 20.37 8.26
N ALA A 88 -0.71 19.24 8.25
CA ALA A 88 -0.56 18.22 9.27
C ALA A 88 0.87 17.64 9.30
N LEU A 89 1.45 17.35 8.13
CA LEU A 89 2.81 16.83 8.01
C LEU A 89 3.86 17.86 8.42
N ALA A 90 3.67 19.14 8.08
CA ALA A 90 4.58 20.21 8.50
C ALA A 90 4.59 20.38 10.03
N ILE A 91 3.41 20.42 10.66
CA ILE A 91 3.29 20.53 12.11
C ILE A 91 3.88 19.29 12.81
N ALA A 92 3.69 18.10 12.22
CA ALA A 92 4.29 16.88 12.74
C ALA A 92 5.83 16.94 12.72
N ASP A 93 6.42 17.50 11.65
CA ASP A 93 7.87 17.70 11.54
C ASP A 93 8.37 18.74 12.55
N GLU A 94 7.65 19.86 12.73
CA GLU A 94 7.98 20.90 13.72
C GLU A 94 7.97 20.38 15.16
N ILE A 95 7.06 19.47 15.48
CA ILE A 95 6.94 18.85 16.81
C ILE A 95 7.95 17.69 16.98
N GLY A 96 8.67 17.31 15.92
CA GLY A 96 9.65 16.23 15.94
C GLY A 96 9.02 14.84 15.99
N MET A 97 7.82 14.66 15.42
CA MET A 97 7.25 13.33 15.24
C MET A 97 8.14 12.50 14.32
N ASP A 98 8.32 11.24 14.67
CA ASP A 98 9.12 10.31 13.87
C ASP A 98 8.51 10.13 12.46
N PRO A 99 9.25 10.43 11.37
CA PRO A 99 8.74 10.30 10.00
C PRO A 99 8.34 8.88 9.58
N PHE A 100 8.85 7.87 10.30
CA PHE A 100 8.58 6.43 10.11
C PHE A 100 7.71 5.83 11.22
N SER A 101 7.02 6.68 11.98
CA SER A 101 5.92 6.27 12.83
C SER A 101 4.70 5.85 12.00
N ASP A 102 3.84 5.02 12.59
CA ASP A 102 2.64 4.54 11.91
C ASP A 102 1.69 5.68 11.58
N GLU A 103 1.64 6.69 12.45
CA GLU A 103 0.86 7.90 12.28
C GLU A 103 1.26 8.65 11.01
N ILE A 104 2.55 8.95 10.84
CA ILE A 104 3.03 9.75 9.72
C ILE A 104 3.01 8.96 8.41
N LEU A 105 3.37 7.67 8.44
CA LEU A 105 3.23 6.80 7.28
C LEU A 105 1.77 6.66 6.85
N GLY A 106 0.85 6.51 7.82
CA GLY A 106 -0.60 6.46 7.56
C GLY A 106 -1.11 7.73 6.86
N VAL A 107 -0.66 8.91 7.30
CA VAL A 107 -1.02 10.17 6.62
C VAL A 107 -0.52 10.21 5.17
N LYS A 108 0.72 9.78 4.91
CA LYS A 108 1.28 9.74 3.55
C LYS A 108 0.52 8.77 2.65
N ILE A 109 0.15 7.60 3.16
CA ILE A 109 -0.63 6.64 2.38
C ILE A 109 -2.07 7.13 2.17
N GLN A 110 -2.65 7.83 3.13
CA GLN A 110 -3.96 8.47 2.96
C GLN A 110 -3.96 9.53 1.85
N VAL A 111 -2.83 10.22 1.63
CA VAL A 111 -2.65 11.12 0.47
C VAL A 111 -2.67 10.32 -0.84
N ALA A 112 -2.01 9.16 -0.89
CA ALA A 112 -2.10 8.27 -2.05
C ALA A 112 -3.54 7.77 -2.27
N ALA A 113 -4.24 7.37 -1.21
CA ALA A 113 -5.65 6.97 -1.27
C ALA A 113 -6.56 8.10 -1.82
N LEU A 114 -6.29 9.35 -1.45
CA LEU A 114 -6.99 10.51 -2.02
C LEU A 114 -6.71 10.62 -3.53
N MET A 115 -5.46 10.40 -3.97
CA MET A 115 -5.11 10.42 -5.40
C MET A 115 -5.84 9.32 -6.18
N GLU A 116 -5.93 8.12 -5.62
CA GLU A 116 -6.72 7.02 -6.21
C GLU A 116 -8.20 7.37 -6.31
N LYS A 117 -8.78 7.98 -5.26
CA LYS A 117 -10.20 8.38 -5.22
C LYS A 117 -10.55 9.39 -6.32
N ILE A 118 -9.60 10.21 -6.73
CA ILE A 118 -9.76 11.18 -7.83
C ILE A 118 -9.25 10.64 -9.18
N GLN A 119 -8.93 9.35 -9.25
CA GLN A 119 -8.42 8.65 -10.44
C GLN A 119 -7.10 9.20 -10.97
N GLN A 120 -6.28 9.80 -10.11
CA GLN A 120 -4.92 10.24 -10.43
C GLN A 120 -3.94 9.15 -10.00
N TYR A 121 -3.98 8.00 -10.68
CA TYR A 121 -3.24 6.80 -10.32
C TYR A 121 -1.72 6.99 -10.39
N GLU A 122 -1.25 7.76 -11.37
CA GLU A 122 0.17 8.07 -11.55
C GLU A 122 0.73 8.84 -10.34
N LYS A 123 -0.05 9.78 -9.79
CA LYS A 123 0.32 10.51 -8.58
C LYS A 123 0.23 9.65 -7.32
N ALA A 124 -0.72 8.72 -7.27
CA ALA A 124 -0.79 7.76 -6.17
C ALA A 124 0.47 6.87 -6.14
N ILE A 125 0.89 6.38 -7.31
CA ILE A 125 2.12 5.60 -7.50
C ILE A 125 3.32 6.43 -7.06
N GLU A 126 3.45 7.67 -7.55
CA GLU A 126 4.57 8.56 -7.19
C GLU A 126 4.71 8.72 -5.67
N VAL A 127 3.59 9.02 -4.99
CA VAL A 127 3.56 9.16 -3.53
C VAL A 127 4.01 7.86 -2.84
N LEU A 128 3.46 6.71 -3.24
CA LEU A 128 3.80 5.43 -2.62
C LEU A 128 5.23 4.98 -2.91
N GLU A 129 5.76 5.24 -4.09
CA GLU A 129 7.16 4.99 -4.44
C GLU A 129 8.10 5.83 -3.57
N ILE A 130 7.79 7.12 -3.35
CA ILE A 130 8.58 7.96 -2.43
C ILE A 130 8.58 7.36 -1.03
N VAL A 131 7.41 7.01 -0.49
CA VAL A 131 7.28 6.42 0.85
C VAL A 131 8.05 5.11 0.95
N ARG A 132 7.89 4.22 -0.03
CA ARG A 132 8.58 2.92 -0.10
C ARG A 132 10.09 3.12 -0.09
N ASN A 133 10.61 3.98 -0.96
CA ASN A 133 12.04 4.22 -1.11
C ASN A 133 12.65 4.85 0.15
N ASP A 134 11.92 5.76 0.82
CA ASP A 134 12.35 6.32 2.09
C ASP A 134 12.40 5.25 3.19
N CYS A 135 11.39 4.36 3.25
CA CYS A 135 11.37 3.26 4.22
C CYS A 135 12.53 2.28 3.98
N LEU A 136 12.80 1.92 2.74
CA LEU A 136 13.93 1.04 2.38
C LEU A 136 15.27 1.64 2.80
N LYS A 137 15.50 2.93 2.49
CA LYS A 137 16.71 3.63 2.92
C LYS A 137 16.82 3.65 4.45
N TRP A 138 15.72 3.92 5.14
CA TRP A 138 15.72 3.93 6.60
C TRP A 138 16.07 2.54 7.17
N ILE A 139 15.51 1.46 6.63
CA ILE A 139 15.83 0.07 7.02
C ILE A 139 17.32 -0.22 6.78
N GLU A 140 17.86 0.16 5.63
CA GLU A 140 19.26 -0.07 5.26
C GLU A 140 20.24 0.64 6.20
N PHE A 141 20.01 1.92 6.52
CA PHE A 141 20.95 2.72 7.31
C PHE A 141 20.76 2.59 8.83
N LEU A 142 19.52 2.40 9.28
CA LEU A 142 19.16 2.48 10.70
C LEU A 142 18.53 1.19 11.24
N GLY A 143 18.03 0.31 10.38
CA GLY A 143 17.31 -0.90 10.80
C GLY A 143 18.15 -1.89 11.59
N SER A 144 19.45 -2.00 11.30
CA SER A 144 20.37 -2.91 12.00
C SER A 144 20.98 -2.32 13.28
N LYS A 145 20.63 -1.08 13.66
CA LYS A 145 21.16 -0.45 14.87
C LYS A 145 20.43 -0.97 16.12
N PRO A 146 21.14 -1.16 17.25
CA PRO A 146 20.53 -1.61 18.48
C PRO A 146 19.46 -0.62 18.95
N GLY A 147 18.31 -1.14 19.37
CA GLY A 147 17.13 -0.37 19.79
C GLY A 147 16.15 -0.03 18.68
N ASN A 148 16.44 -0.38 17.42
CA ASN A 148 15.54 -0.19 16.28
C ASN A 148 14.86 -1.48 15.81
N GLU A 149 15.05 -2.61 16.48
CA GLU A 149 14.59 -3.93 16.05
C GLU A 149 13.09 -3.95 15.76
N GLY A 150 12.27 -3.50 16.73
CA GLY A 150 10.82 -3.43 16.58
C GLY A 150 10.36 -2.42 15.53
N LYS A 151 11.07 -1.29 15.44
CA LYS A 151 10.79 -0.30 14.40
C LYS A 151 11.15 -0.82 13.01
N ARG A 152 12.26 -1.56 12.87
CA ARG A 152 12.68 -2.24 11.64
C ARG A 152 11.60 -3.20 11.18
N THR A 153 11.17 -4.08 12.07
CA THR A 153 10.04 -4.99 11.83
C THR A 153 8.83 -4.25 11.28
N ARG A 154 8.37 -3.22 11.99
CA ARG A 154 7.16 -2.48 11.60
C ARG A 154 7.31 -1.78 10.26
N VAL A 155 8.41 -1.05 10.05
CA VAL A 155 8.67 -0.33 8.79
C VAL A 155 8.83 -1.31 7.63
N LEU A 156 9.45 -2.47 7.84
CA LEU A 156 9.57 -3.52 6.82
C LEU A 156 8.19 -4.07 6.44
N GLY A 157 7.34 -4.39 7.42
CA GLY A 157 5.97 -4.84 7.17
C GLY A 157 5.14 -3.81 6.39
N LYS A 158 5.22 -2.52 6.76
CA LYS A 158 4.58 -1.44 6.00
C LYS A 158 5.15 -1.32 4.58
N THR A 159 6.45 -1.51 4.40
CA THR A 159 7.09 -1.49 3.06
C THR A 159 6.61 -2.64 2.17
N VAL A 160 6.41 -3.82 2.74
CA VAL A 160 5.81 -4.96 2.04
C VAL A 160 4.37 -4.62 1.61
N ALA A 161 3.53 -4.11 2.52
CA ALA A 161 2.16 -3.72 2.21
C ALA A 161 2.08 -2.63 1.12
N ILE A 162 2.95 -1.61 1.19
CA ILE A 162 3.06 -0.58 0.13
C ILE A 162 3.48 -1.19 -1.20
N SER A 163 4.38 -2.18 -1.19
CA SER A 163 4.84 -2.83 -2.42
C SER A 163 3.76 -3.69 -3.07
N VAL A 164 2.94 -4.39 -2.27
CA VAL A 164 1.74 -5.08 -2.78
C VAL A 164 0.80 -4.08 -3.44
N LYS A 165 0.52 -2.97 -2.76
CA LYS A 165 -0.35 -1.91 -3.30
C LYS A 165 0.18 -1.28 -4.59
N LEU A 166 1.49 -1.06 -4.68
CA LEU A 166 2.13 -0.59 -5.91
C LEU A 166 1.95 -1.60 -7.04
N GLY A 167 2.07 -2.90 -6.76
CA GLY A 167 1.74 -3.99 -7.68
C GLY A 167 0.36 -3.82 -8.31
N ASP A 168 -0.67 -3.68 -7.47
CA ASP A 168 -2.06 -3.47 -7.92
C ASP A 168 -2.20 -2.20 -8.77
N LEU A 169 -1.54 -1.10 -8.36
CA LEU A 169 -1.63 0.18 -9.06
C LEU A 169 -0.95 0.16 -10.42
N TYR A 170 0.20 -0.50 -10.54
CA TYR A 170 0.91 -0.66 -11.80
C TYR A 170 0.16 -1.59 -12.76
N ALA A 171 -0.46 -2.66 -12.25
CA ALA A 171 -1.25 -3.60 -13.04
C ALA A 171 -2.61 -3.03 -13.50
N ASN A 172 -3.11 -2.00 -12.82
CA ASN A 172 -4.41 -1.36 -13.09
C ASN A 172 -4.59 -0.99 -14.58
N CYS A 173 -5.81 -1.10 -15.10
CA CYS A 173 -6.15 -0.86 -16.52
C CYS A 173 -5.75 0.52 -17.05
N TYR A 174 -5.52 1.50 -16.17
CA TYR A 174 -5.08 2.84 -16.54
C TYR A 174 -3.56 2.97 -16.71
N VAL A 175 -2.78 2.18 -15.99
CA VAL A 175 -1.31 2.24 -15.97
C VAL A 175 -0.70 1.16 -16.85
N GLN A 176 -1.19 -0.07 -16.73
CA GLN A 176 -0.81 -1.23 -17.56
C GLN A 176 0.70 -1.53 -17.60
N ASP A 177 1.44 -1.22 -16.55
CA ASP A 177 2.86 -1.55 -16.40
C ASP A 177 2.98 -2.89 -15.67
N LYS A 178 2.70 -3.96 -16.40
CA LYS A 178 2.64 -5.31 -15.83
C LYS A 178 4.01 -5.78 -15.35
N GLU A 179 5.08 -5.35 -16.00
CA GLU A 179 6.45 -5.68 -15.63
C GLU A 179 6.80 -5.08 -14.26
N THR A 180 6.58 -3.78 -14.06
CA THR A 180 6.85 -3.15 -12.77
C THR A 180 5.91 -3.67 -11.69
N ALA A 181 4.65 -3.99 -12.04
CA ALA A 181 3.73 -4.64 -11.11
C ALA A 181 4.28 -5.97 -10.58
N GLU A 182 4.77 -6.84 -11.48
CA GLU A 182 5.40 -8.10 -11.11
C GLU A 182 6.59 -7.88 -10.18
N GLU A 183 7.50 -6.97 -10.54
CA GLU A 183 8.68 -6.66 -9.73
C GLU A 183 8.32 -6.26 -8.30
N ARG A 184 7.26 -5.45 -8.13
CA ARG A 184 6.80 -5.00 -6.81
C ARG A 184 6.15 -6.11 -5.99
N LEU A 185 5.34 -6.95 -6.63
CA LEU A 185 4.66 -8.09 -5.98
C LEU A 185 5.65 -9.20 -5.60
N VAL A 186 6.57 -9.56 -6.50
CA VAL A 186 7.63 -10.53 -6.23
C VAL A 186 8.50 -10.06 -5.07
N TRP A 187 8.93 -8.78 -5.08
CA TRP A 187 9.73 -8.24 -3.98
C TRP A 187 8.99 -8.31 -2.63
N ALA A 188 7.68 -8.03 -2.61
CA ALA A 188 6.87 -8.11 -1.41
C ALA A 188 6.80 -9.53 -0.85
N VAL A 189 6.45 -10.51 -1.69
CA VAL A 189 6.34 -11.93 -1.29
C VAL A 189 7.69 -12.49 -0.85
N GLU A 190 8.76 -12.23 -1.61
CA GLU A 190 10.09 -12.71 -1.24
C GLU A 190 10.57 -12.12 0.09
N THR A 191 10.33 -10.83 0.32
CA THR A 191 10.75 -10.17 1.56
C THR A 191 9.99 -10.71 2.76
N ALA A 192 8.68 -10.91 2.63
CA ALA A 192 7.87 -11.53 3.68
C ALA A 192 8.31 -12.96 3.98
N LEU A 193 8.59 -13.77 2.95
CA LEU A 193 9.11 -15.13 3.09
C LEU A 193 10.48 -15.17 3.77
N LYS A 194 11.41 -14.30 3.35
CA LYS A 194 12.76 -14.21 3.92
C LYS A 194 12.70 -13.87 5.41
N GLU A 195 11.87 -12.90 5.80
CA GLU A 195 11.71 -12.51 7.21
C GLU A 195 10.99 -13.60 8.03
N LYS A 196 9.96 -14.25 7.48
CA LYS A 196 9.27 -15.38 8.13
C LYS A 196 10.24 -16.54 8.38
N LYS A 197 10.99 -16.96 7.34
CA LYS A 197 12.01 -18.02 7.45
C LYS A 197 13.09 -17.68 8.47
N ARG A 198 13.59 -16.43 8.48
CA ARG A 198 14.56 -15.98 9.49
C ARG A 198 14.02 -16.12 10.90
N ARG A 199 12.75 -15.75 11.14
CA ARG A 199 12.11 -15.88 12.46
C ARG A 199 11.89 -17.33 12.86
N GLU A 200 11.66 -18.24 11.90
CA GLU A 200 11.56 -19.67 12.15
C GLU A 200 12.93 -20.29 12.51
N GLU A 201 14.00 -19.89 11.84
CA GLU A 201 15.36 -20.43 12.02
C GLU A 201 16.09 -19.82 13.23
N GLU A 202 16.04 -18.50 13.39
CA GLU A 202 16.77 -17.74 14.43
C GLU A 202 15.91 -17.41 15.66
N GLY A 203 14.58 -17.56 15.54
CA GLY A 203 13.64 -17.03 16.52
C GLY A 203 13.39 -15.52 16.39
N VAL A 204 12.43 -15.03 17.18
CA VAL A 204 12.16 -13.60 17.32
C VAL A 204 13.18 -13.00 18.29
N LYS A 205 13.97 -12.03 17.82
CA LYS A 205 14.98 -11.36 18.65
C LYS A 205 14.31 -10.40 19.63
N GLU A 206 15.00 -10.10 20.72
CA GLU A 206 14.49 -9.17 21.73
C GLU A 206 14.16 -7.81 21.09
N GLY A 207 12.96 -7.29 21.38
CA GLY A 207 12.50 -6.01 20.87
C GLY A 207 11.97 -6.00 19.43
N GLU A 208 12.04 -7.10 18.67
CA GLU A 208 11.55 -7.15 17.28
C GLU A 208 10.03 -7.02 17.14
N GLY A 209 9.28 -7.37 18.18
CA GLY A 209 7.81 -7.34 18.18
C GLY A 209 7.17 -8.27 17.15
N ASP A 210 5.88 -8.06 16.94
CA ASP A 210 5.05 -8.88 16.05
C ASP A 210 5.39 -8.64 14.57
N TRP A 211 5.30 -9.71 13.78
CA TRP A 211 5.44 -9.64 12.33
C TRP A 211 4.07 -9.47 11.65
N MET A 212 4.06 -9.54 10.31
CA MET A 212 2.85 -9.68 9.52
C MET A 212 2.07 -10.92 9.94
N THR A 213 0.75 -10.78 9.96
CA THR A 213 -0.21 -11.86 10.16
C THR A 213 -0.22 -12.83 8.97
N ASP A 214 -0.72 -14.04 9.21
CA ASP A 214 -0.87 -15.04 8.14
C ASP A 214 -1.88 -14.55 7.09
N GLU A 215 -2.91 -13.81 7.49
CA GLU A 215 -3.86 -13.13 6.61
C GLU A 215 -3.18 -12.12 5.67
N GLU A 216 -2.32 -11.25 6.20
CA GLU A 216 -1.56 -10.28 5.39
C GLU A 216 -0.60 -10.99 4.42
N PHE A 217 0.01 -12.08 4.87
CA PHE A 217 0.92 -12.85 4.04
C PHE A 217 0.18 -13.60 2.91
N GLY A 218 -0.97 -14.21 3.21
CA GLY A 218 -1.87 -14.81 2.22
C GLY A 218 -2.32 -13.79 1.17
N GLY A 219 -2.67 -12.57 1.60
CA GLY A 219 -3.04 -11.50 0.66
C GLY A 219 -1.94 -11.10 -0.30
N ALA A 220 -0.68 -11.09 0.15
CA ALA A 220 0.45 -10.82 -0.73
C ALA A 220 0.63 -11.94 -1.77
N LEU A 221 0.45 -13.21 -1.36
CA LEU A 221 0.49 -14.36 -2.26
C LEU A 221 -0.65 -14.35 -3.28
N GLU A 222 -1.87 -14.02 -2.86
CA GLU A 222 -3.03 -13.88 -3.75
C GLU A 222 -2.84 -12.78 -4.78
N SER A 223 -2.32 -11.62 -4.36
CA SER A 223 -2.07 -10.49 -5.26
C SER A 223 -1.07 -10.88 -6.36
N LEU A 224 0.00 -11.60 -6.00
CA LEU A 224 0.95 -12.12 -6.99
C LEU A 224 0.36 -13.25 -7.85
N GLY A 225 -0.47 -14.12 -7.24
CA GLY A 225 -1.18 -15.19 -7.94
C GLY A 225 -2.10 -14.66 -9.04
N HIS A 226 -2.92 -13.66 -8.72
CA HIS A 226 -3.80 -13.00 -9.68
C HIS A 226 -3.00 -12.27 -10.76
N HIS A 227 -1.88 -11.63 -10.41
CA HIS A 227 -1.02 -11.03 -11.42
C HIS A 227 -0.51 -12.04 -12.45
N TYR A 228 -0.12 -13.25 -12.02
CA TYR A 228 0.26 -14.32 -12.94
C TYR A 228 -0.92 -14.93 -13.70
N GLU A 229 -2.10 -14.99 -13.08
CA GLU A 229 -3.34 -15.38 -13.76
C GLU A 229 -3.67 -14.44 -14.92
N GLU A 230 -3.57 -13.12 -14.72
CA GLU A 230 -3.77 -12.08 -15.75
C GLU A 230 -2.75 -12.11 -16.90
N LYS A 231 -1.67 -12.91 -16.74
CA LYS A 231 -0.64 -13.16 -17.73
C LYS A 231 -0.76 -14.55 -18.36
N ASP A 232 -1.84 -15.28 -18.10
CA ASP A 232 -2.06 -16.67 -18.51
C ASP A 232 -0.98 -17.64 -18.00
N GLN A 233 -0.27 -17.27 -16.92
CA GLN A 233 0.81 -18.05 -16.29
C GLN A 233 0.26 -18.89 -15.14
N HIS A 234 -0.76 -19.70 -15.42
CA HIS A 234 -1.48 -20.47 -14.39
C HIS A 234 -0.59 -21.43 -13.59
N TYR A 235 0.51 -21.91 -14.17
CA TYR A 235 1.48 -22.78 -13.49
C TYR A 235 2.25 -22.06 -12.36
N LEU A 236 2.38 -20.73 -12.44
CA LEU A 236 2.95 -19.89 -11.37
C LEU A 236 1.86 -19.43 -10.38
N ALA A 237 0.65 -19.16 -10.88
CA ALA A 237 -0.47 -18.71 -10.05
C ALA A 237 -0.99 -19.80 -9.09
N ALA A 238 -1.19 -21.03 -9.59
CA ALA A 238 -1.77 -22.13 -8.81
C ALA A 238 -1.06 -22.42 -7.46
N PRO A 239 0.28 -22.56 -7.39
CA PRO A 239 0.95 -22.79 -6.12
C PRO A 239 0.82 -21.60 -5.15
N LEU A 240 0.74 -20.36 -5.65
CA LEU A 240 0.56 -19.17 -4.80
C LEU A 240 -0.81 -19.16 -4.14
N PHE A 241 -1.88 -19.48 -4.88
CA PHE A 241 -3.23 -19.60 -4.33
C PHE A 241 -3.33 -20.74 -3.32
N LEU A 242 -2.78 -21.92 -3.64
CA LEU A 242 -2.76 -23.05 -2.70
C LEU A 242 -2.00 -22.72 -1.41
N GLN A 243 -0.90 -21.98 -1.53
CA GLN A 243 -0.14 -21.53 -0.37
C GLN A 243 -0.89 -20.46 0.42
N SER A 244 -1.62 -19.54 -0.23
CA SER A 244 -2.48 -18.57 0.46
C SER A 244 -3.56 -19.27 1.28
N LEU A 245 -4.22 -20.30 0.73
CA LEU A 245 -5.22 -21.08 1.45
C LEU A 245 -4.70 -21.69 2.75
N ALA A 246 -3.44 -22.10 2.79
CA ALA A 246 -2.84 -22.66 4.00
C ALA A 246 -2.75 -21.62 5.13
N PHE A 247 -2.76 -20.33 4.79
CA PHE A 247 -2.74 -19.20 5.72
C PHE A 247 -4.11 -18.57 5.95
N ALA A 248 -5.14 -19.01 5.22
CA ALA A 248 -6.50 -18.52 5.42
C ALA A 248 -7.08 -19.06 6.74
N PRO A 249 -7.68 -18.20 7.58
CA PRO A 249 -8.32 -18.65 8.82
C PRO A 249 -9.49 -19.59 8.50
N THR A 250 -9.54 -20.73 9.19
CA THR A 250 -10.49 -21.84 8.97
C THR A 250 -11.98 -21.49 9.15
N ASN A 251 -12.28 -20.27 9.62
CA ASN A 251 -13.62 -19.79 9.92
C ASN A 251 -14.09 -18.61 9.05
N THR A 252 -13.44 -18.30 7.92
CA THR A 252 -13.85 -17.19 7.06
C THR A 252 -14.26 -17.65 5.65
N CYS A 253 -15.28 -17.00 5.10
CA CYS A 253 -15.86 -17.29 3.78
C CYS A 253 -14.88 -17.09 2.60
N HIS A 254 -13.64 -16.64 2.86
CA HIS A 254 -12.58 -16.46 1.87
C HIS A 254 -12.02 -17.78 1.33
N ALA A 255 -12.11 -18.89 2.08
CA ALA A 255 -11.64 -20.20 1.59
C ALA A 255 -12.44 -20.75 0.40
N VAL A 256 -13.59 -20.14 0.06
CA VAL A 256 -14.55 -20.62 -0.95
C VAL A 256 -14.43 -19.86 -2.29
N VAL A 257 -13.68 -18.74 -2.32
CA VAL A 257 -13.57 -17.88 -3.52
C VAL A 257 -12.13 -17.90 -4.02
N LEU A 258 -11.76 -19.00 -4.67
CA LEU A 258 -10.59 -19.10 -5.54
C LEU A 258 -11.03 -19.58 -6.92
#